data_AF-A0AAU5X4A9-F1
#
_entry.id   AF-A0AAU5X4A9-F1
#
_cell.length_a   1.000
_cell.length_b   1.000
_cell.length_c   1.000
_cell.angle_alpha   90.00
_cell.angle_beta   90.00
_cell.angle_gamma   90.00
#
_symmetry.space_group_name_H-M   'P 1'
#
loop_
_entity.id
_entity.type
_entity.pdbx_description
1 polymer ?
#
loop_
_entity_poly.entity_id
_entity_poly.type
_entity_poly.pdbx_seq_one_letter_code
_entity_poly.pdbx_strand_id
1 'polypeptide(L)'
;MADNPVPQEPAIALADMARRLLSQPSLQATLDQIVMSAIDLVEGCEMAGIMVIANRKVQTLAASDEKVRVSDRMQGDVAEGPCFDAVRSGEEIFRIADTRTAAPGWPRYAPCAEKLGFRSMLGFKLFTHEETLGALNLYSTQPGAFSQRSEETGWLLASHSAVALAGARNEALLHAETAIQQRIGEAIGILMAAGSPRKKPSPLWPRRHKSRTSRSVRSHSASSRPAAQDLRVDLDEHHRSMTARRWSDWSWRDLGSTEVLRVRFVGLRAPSAAIGWIT
;
A
#
# COMPACT_ATOMS: atom_id res chain seq x y z
N MET A 1 -16.75 -19.83 -43.48
CA MET A 1 -15.87 -18.90 -42.76
C MET A 1 -16.64 -17.60 -42.62
N ALA A 2 -17.45 -17.47 -41.57
CA ALA A 2 -18.27 -16.29 -41.34
C ALA A 2 -17.47 -15.36 -40.43
N ASP A 3 -16.97 -14.27 -41.01
CA ASP A 3 -16.41 -13.14 -40.30
C ASP A 3 -17.58 -12.44 -39.60
N ASN A 4 -17.78 -12.75 -38.32
CA ASN A 4 -18.81 -12.11 -37.51
C ASN A 4 -18.19 -10.81 -36.99
N PRO A 5 -18.59 -9.62 -37.49
CA PRO A 5 -18.02 -8.38 -37.00
C PRO A 5 -18.36 -8.28 -35.51
N VAL A 6 -17.34 -8.25 -34.67
CA VAL A 6 -17.48 -7.93 -33.24
C VAL A 6 -18.31 -6.65 -33.17
N PRO A 7 -19.43 -6.60 -32.41
CA PRO A 7 -20.19 -5.37 -32.22
C PRO A 7 -19.20 -4.31 -31.74
N GLN A 8 -19.01 -3.24 -32.51
CA GLN A 8 -17.98 -2.24 -32.25
C GLN A 8 -18.37 -1.28 -31.09
N GLU A 9 -19.65 -1.27 -30.70
CA GLU A 9 -20.21 -0.39 -29.67
C GLU A 9 -19.56 -0.50 -28.28
N PRO A 10 -19.41 -1.69 -27.66
CA PRO A 10 -18.81 -1.81 -26.33
C PRO A 10 -17.33 -1.44 -26.32
N ALA A 11 -16.57 -1.79 -27.36
CA ALA A 11 -15.14 -1.48 -27.44
C ALA A 11 -14.87 0.02 -27.59
N ILE A 12 -15.69 0.72 -28.38
CA ILE A 12 -15.61 2.18 -28.55
C ILE A 12 -16.01 2.89 -27.25
N ALA A 13 -17.13 2.49 -26.64
CA ALA A 13 -17.58 3.04 -25.36
C ALA A 13 -16.53 2.86 -24.25
N LEU A 14 -15.88 1.70 -24.21
CA LEU A 14 -14.78 1.42 -23.30
C LEU A 14 -13.56 2.32 -23.57
N ALA A 15 -13.16 2.47 -24.83
CA ALA A 15 -12.03 3.32 -25.19
C ALA A 15 -12.30 4.81 -24.86
N ASP A 16 -13.54 5.27 -25.06
CA ASP A 16 -13.98 6.61 -24.66
C ASP A 16 -13.99 6.79 -23.15
N MET A 17 -14.44 5.78 -22.40
CA MET A 17 -14.35 5.78 -20.94
C MET A 17 -12.88 5.86 -20.50
N ALA A 18 -12.00 5.01 -21.02
CA ALA A 18 -10.57 5.02 -20.67
C ALA A 18 -9.93 6.39 -20.92
N ARG A 19 -10.22 7.03 -22.07
CA ARG A 19 -9.77 8.41 -22.37
C ARG A 19 -10.32 9.43 -21.37
N ARG A 20 -11.61 9.36 -21.04
CA ARG A 20 -12.24 10.24 -20.04
C ARG A 20 -11.60 10.10 -18.67
N LEU A 21 -11.29 8.88 -18.25
CA LEU A 21 -10.64 8.60 -16.97
C LEU A 21 -9.21 9.17 -16.92
N LEU A 22 -8.45 9.03 -18.00
CA LEU A 22 -7.10 9.61 -18.11
C LEU A 22 -7.09 11.15 -18.10
N SER A 23 -8.17 11.78 -18.57
CA SER A 23 -8.28 13.24 -18.60
C SER A 23 -8.73 13.87 -17.28
N GLN A 24 -9.02 13.07 -16.25
CA GLN A 24 -9.50 13.61 -14.98
C GLN A 24 -8.39 14.34 -14.21
N PRO A 25 -8.73 15.44 -13.52
CA PRO A 25 -7.74 16.29 -12.85
C PRO A 25 -7.23 15.71 -11.52
N SER A 26 -7.85 14.65 -11.00
CA SER A 26 -7.47 14.03 -9.72
C SER A 26 -7.99 12.59 -9.63
N LEU A 27 -7.41 11.81 -8.73
CA LEU A 27 -7.93 10.46 -8.40
C LEU A 27 -9.42 10.49 -8.04
N GLN A 28 -9.85 11.44 -7.22
CA GLN A 28 -11.25 11.52 -6.79
C GLN A 28 -12.18 11.70 -7.98
N ALA A 29 -11.84 12.61 -8.91
CA ALA A 29 -12.61 12.83 -10.12
C ALA A 29 -12.63 11.57 -11.03
N THR A 30 -11.53 10.82 -11.09
CA THR A 30 -11.48 9.52 -11.77
C THR A 30 -12.45 8.52 -11.14
N LEU A 31 -12.43 8.36 -9.82
CA LEU A 31 -13.29 7.40 -9.12
C LEU A 31 -14.77 7.78 -9.25
N ASP A 32 -15.10 9.06 -9.12
CA ASP A 32 -16.47 9.55 -9.31
C ASP A 32 -16.96 9.29 -10.74
N GLN A 33 -16.10 9.51 -11.74
CA GLN A 33 -16.43 9.23 -13.14
C GLN A 33 -16.63 7.74 -13.40
N ILE A 34 -15.87 6.86 -12.76
CA ILE A 34 -16.09 5.40 -12.87
C ILE A 34 -17.44 5.01 -12.28
N VAL A 35 -17.78 5.53 -11.10
CA VAL A 35 -19.07 5.26 -10.44
C VAL A 35 -20.24 5.69 -11.32
N MET A 36 -20.16 6.87 -11.94
CA MET A 36 -21.19 7.32 -12.88
C MET A 36 -21.24 6.46 -14.15
N SER A 37 -20.08 6.11 -14.70
CA SER A 37 -20.00 5.23 -15.87
C SER A 37 -20.57 3.84 -15.59
N ALA A 38 -20.47 3.34 -14.35
CA ALA A 38 -21.07 2.08 -13.96
C ALA A 38 -22.60 2.12 -14.04
N ILE A 39 -23.23 3.22 -13.62
CA ILE A 39 -24.68 3.42 -13.74
C ILE A 39 -25.09 3.51 -15.22
N ASP A 40 -24.31 4.22 -16.03
CA ASP A 40 -24.65 4.45 -17.44
C ASP A 40 -24.45 3.20 -18.32
N LEU A 41 -23.44 2.37 -18.02
CA LEU A 41 -22.99 1.28 -18.91
C LEU A 41 -23.43 -0.10 -18.45
N VAL A 42 -23.62 -0.31 -17.13
CA VAL A 42 -23.98 -1.63 -16.59
C VAL A 42 -25.50 -1.74 -16.52
N GLU A 43 -26.06 -2.57 -17.40
CA GLU A 43 -27.49 -2.87 -17.39
C GLU A 43 -27.93 -3.38 -16.01
N GLY A 44 -29.01 -2.78 -15.48
CA GLY A 44 -29.57 -3.08 -14.17
C GLY A 44 -28.92 -2.33 -13.00
N CYS A 45 -27.81 -1.61 -13.21
CA CYS A 45 -27.17 -0.79 -12.18
C CYS A 45 -27.93 0.52 -11.99
N GLU A 46 -28.37 0.78 -10.76
CA GLU A 46 -29.02 2.03 -10.39
C GLU A 46 -28.12 2.90 -9.50
N MET A 47 -27.25 2.26 -8.72
CA MET A 47 -26.33 2.92 -7.81
C MET A 47 -25.00 2.16 -7.78
N ALA A 48 -23.91 2.89 -7.57
CA ALA A 48 -22.57 2.31 -7.51
C ALA A 48 -21.68 3.02 -6.48
N GLY A 49 -20.64 2.33 -6.03
CA GLY A 49 -19.62 2.90 -5.15
C GLY A 49 -18.31 2.15 -5.20
N ILE A 50 -17.24 2.86 -4.84
CA ILE A 50 -15.90 2.32 -4.69
C ILE A 50 -15.49 2.49 -3.24
N MET A 51 -15.03 1.40 -2.63
CA MET A 51 -14.58 1.39 -1.24
C MET A 51 -13.25 0.65 -1.09
N VAL A 52 -12.55 0.96 0.00
CA VAL A 52 -11.32 0.27 0.40
C VAL A 52 -11.45 -0.20 1.84
N ILE A 53 -10.69 -1.23 2.19
CA ILE A 53 -10.57 -1.70 3.58
C ILE A 53 -9.17 -1.34 4.08
N ALA A 54 -9.08 -0.36 4.98
CA ALA A 54 -7.83 0.05 5.60
C ALA A 54 -7.93 -0.15 7.11
N ASN A 55 -6.97 -0.85 7.73
CA ASN A 55 -6.95 -1.13 9.17
C ASN A 55 -8.27 -1.74 9.69
N ARG A 56 -8.85 -2.69 8.92
CA ARG A 56 -10.15 -3.33 9.18
C ARG A 56 -11.35 -2.37 9.20
N LYS A 57 -11.19 -1.14 8.73
CA LYS A 57 -12.28 -0.18 8.56
C LYS A 57 -12.58 -0.01 7.08
N VAL A 58 -13.87 0.05 6.77
CA VAL A 58 -14.35 0.40 5.44
C VAL A 58 -14.26 1.91 5.26
N GLN A 59 -13.72 2.33 4.12
CA GLN A 59 -13.73 3.71 3.67
C GLN A 59 -14.30 3.77 2.26
N THR A 60 -15.41 4.50 2.10
CA THR A 60 -15.96 4.81 0.78
C THR A 60 -15.12 5.91 0.12
N LEU A 61 -14.57 5.63 -1.05
CA LEU A 61 -13.82 6.60 -1.85
C LEU A 61 -14.74 7.37 -2.80
N ALA A 62 -15.69 6.68 -3.45
CA ALA A 62 -16.67 7.30 -4.34
C ALA A 62 -18.02 6.60 -4.19
N ALA A 63 -19.11 7.33 -4.36
CA ALA A 63 -20.47 6.79 -4.27
C ALA A 63 -21.45 7.69 -5.01
N SER A 64 -22.36 7.09 -5.76
CA SER A 64 -23.41 7.81 -6.50
C SER A 64 -24.56 8.28 -5.61
N ASP A 65 -24.76 7.62 -4.46
CA ASP A 65 -25.89 7.86 -3.56
C ASP A 65 -25.47 7.68 -2.10
N GLU A 66 -26.11 8.39 -1.17
CA GLU A 66 -25.86 8.25 0.27
C GLU A 66 -26.17 6.83 0.77
N LYS A 67 -27.16 6.13 0.20
CA LYS A 67 -27.47 4.74 0.52
C LYS A 67 -26.26 3.83 0.32
N VAL A 68 -25.44 4.09 -0.70
CA VAL A 68 -24.21 3.32 -0.94
C VAL A 68 -23.21 3.55 0.19
N ARG A 69 -23.02 4.80 0.62
CA ARG A 69 -22.16 5.13 1.78
C ARG A 69 -22.65 4.50 3.08
N VAL A 70 -23.98 4.48 3.29
CA VAL A 70 -24.57 3.78 4.44
C VAL A 70 -24.29 2.28 4.35
N SER A 71 -24.44 1.68 3.17
CA SER A 71 -24.15 0.26 2.91
C SER A 71 -22.72 -0.12 3.27
N ASP A 72 -21.74 0.67 2.82
CA ASP A 72 -20.32 0.48 3.11
C ASP A 72 -20.02 0.56 4.61
N ARG A 73 -20.60 1.54 5.31
CA ARG A 73 -20.49 1.65 6.78
C ARG A 73 -21.06 0.41 7.46
N MET A 74 -22.23 -0.05 7.04
CA MET A 74 -22.85 -1.25 7.60
C MET A 74 -21.97 -2.49 7.43
N GLN A 75 -21.34 -2.68 6.26
CA GLN A 75 -20.37 -3.78 6.07
C GLN A 75 -19.24 -3.71 7.09
N GLY A 76 -18.72 -2.51 7.34
CA GLY A 76 -17.70 -2.26 8.37
C GLY A 76 -18.19 -2.60 9.78
N ASP A 77 -19.39 -2.15 10.15
CA ASP A 77 -19.96 -2.34 11.49
C ASP A 77 -20.29 -3.79 11.80
N VAL A 78 -20.79 -4.55 10.82
CA VAL A 78 -21.08 -5.98 11.00
C VAL A 78 -19.87 -6.88 10.73
N ALA A 79 -18.80 -6.32 10.14
CA ALA A 79 -17.60 -7.04 9.67
C ALA A 79 -17.93 -8.23 8.76
N GLU A 80 -19.05 -8.11 8.03
CA GLU A 80 -19.57 -9.03 7.05
C GLU A 80 -19.88 -8.23 5.79
N GLY A 81 -19.78 -8.91 4.66
CA GLY A 81 -20.22 -8.35 3.41
C GLY A 81 -19.29 -8.79 2.29
N PRO A 82 -19.75 -8.62 1.05
CA PRO A 82 -19.04 -9.18 -0.08
C PRO A 82 -17.61 -8.65 -0.25
N CYS A 83 -17.35 -7.40 0.15
CA CYS A 83 -16.01 -6.83 0.11
C CYS A 83 -15.05 -7.45 1.14
N PHE A 84 -15.57 -7.87 2.31
CA PHE A 84 -14.77 -8.49 3.37
C PHE A 84 -14.38 -9.90 2.99
N ASP A 85 -15.30 -10.62 2.34
CA ASP A 85 -15.04 -11.97 1.88
C ASP A 85 -14.12 -11.97 0.67
N ALA A 86 -14.22 -11.01 -0.27
CA ALA A 86 -13.27 -10.87 -1.38
C ALA A 86 -11.80 -10.74 -0.91
N VAL A 87 -11.57 -10.13 0.26
CA VAL A 87 -10.22 -10.08 0.88
C VAL A 87 -9.81 -11.42 1.50
N ARG A 88 -10.75 -12.22 2.02
CA ARG A 88 -10.47 -13.47 2.74
C ARG A 88 -10.47 -14.73 1.88
N SER A 89 -11.45 -14.88 0.99
CA SER A 89 -11.70 -16.08 0.18
C SER A 89 -10.93 -16.10 -1.13
N GLY A 90 -10.41 -14.95 -1.57
CA GLY A 90 -9.78 -14.81 -2.88
C GLY A 90 -10.78 -14.67 -4.02
N GLU A 91 -12.09 -14.68 -3.75
CA GLU A 91 -13.09 -14.42 -4.77
C GLU A 91 -12.97 -13.01 -5.32
N GLU A 92 -13.01 -12.90 -6.64
CA GLU A 92 -12.84 -11.62 -7.33
C GLU A 92 -14.18 -10.96 -7.69
N ILE A 93 -15.25 -11.73 -7.68
CA ILE A 93 -16.61 -11.30 -8.01
C ILE A 93 -17.60 -11.88 -7.02
N PHE A 94 -18.58 -11.09 -6.61
CA PHE A 94 -19.62 -11.51 -5.68
C PHE A 94 -20.99 -11.07 -6.16
N ARG A 95 -22.01 -11.85 -5.79
CA ARG A 95 -23.38 -11.67 -6.27
C ARG A 95 -24.39 -11.86 -5.16
N ILE A 96 -25.37 -10.98 -5.13
CA ILE A 96 -26.63 -11.17 -4.40
C ILE A 96 -27.75 -11.03 -5.41
N ALA A 97 -28.38 -12.15 -5.78
CA ALA A 97 -29.49 -12.12 -6.74
C ALA A 97 -30.74 -11.48 -6.12
N ASP A 98 -31.03 -11.76 -4.84
CA ASP A 98 -32.06 -11.09 -4.07
C ASP A 98 -31.61 -11.01 -2.59
N THR A 99 -31.52 -9.82 -2.01
CA THR A 99 -31.15 -9.62 -0.59
C THR A 99 -32.10 -10.32 0.37
N ARG A 100 -33.32 -10.63 -0.06
CA ARG A 100 -34.33 -11.34 0.73
C ARG A 100 -34.16 -12.86 0.78
N THR A 101 -33.57 -13.46 -0.25
CA THR A 101 -33.60 -14.92 -0.44
C THR A 101 -32.25 -15.54 -0.77
N ALA A 102 -31.30 -14.77 -1.32
CA ALA A 102 -30.08 -15.28 -1.95
C ALA A 102 -28.81 -14.62 -1.39
N ALA A 103 -28.72 -14.51 -0.05
CA ALA A 103 -27.51 -14.05 0.63
C ALA A 103 -27.19 -14.83 1.93
N PRO A 104 -27.21 -16.19 1.92
CA PRO A 104 -26.94 -16.98 3.13
C PRO A 104 -25.52 -16.79 3.69
N GLY A 105 -24.55 -16.35 2.87
CA GLY A 105 -23.20 -16.03 3.31
C GLY A 105 -23.07 -14.74 4.11
N TRP A 106 -24.08 -13.85 4.07
CA TRP A 106 -24.05 -12.53 4.71
C TRP A 106 -25.29 -12.27 5.57
N PRO A 107 -25.56 -13.11 6.58
CA PRO A 107 -26.80 -13.06 7.36
C PRO A 107 -26.99 -11.75 8.14
N ARG A 108 -25.92 -11.03 8.49
CA ARG A 108 -26.03 -9.74 9.20
C ARG A 108 -26.07 -8.56 8.24
N TYR A 109 -25.39 -8.65 7.10
CA TYR A 109 -25.34 -7.57 6.12
C TYR A 109 -26.58 -7.53 5.20
N ALA A 110 -27.03 -8.67 4.68
CA ALA A 110 -28.12 -8.70 3.69
C ALA A 110 -29.43 -8.05 4.17
N PRO A 111 -29.91 -8.24 5.42
CA PRO A 111 -31.08 -7.53 5.93
C PRO A 111 -30.88 -6.01 6.02
N CYS A 112 -29.64 -5.55 6.20
CA CYS A 112 -29.31 -4.12 6.21
C CYS A 112 -29.35 -3.54 4.80
N ALA A 113 -28.79 -4.25 3.81
CA ALA A 113 -28.89 -3.88 2.41
C ALA A 113 -30.35 -3.84 1.92
N GLU A 114 -31.17 -4.80 2.35
CA GLU A 114 -32.61 -4.80 2.05
C GLU A 114 -33.31 -3.56 2.61
N LYS A 115 -33.03 -3.15 3.86
CA LYS A 115 -33.62 -1.94 4.48
C LYS A 115 -33.26 -0.65 3.74
N LEU A 116 -32.13 -0.62 3.03
CA LEU A 116 -31.74 0.50 2.17
C LEU A 116 -32.48 0.49 0.82
N GLY A 117 -33.20 -0.60 0.53
CA GLY A 117 -33.96 -0.82 -0.69
C GLY A 117 -33.19 -1.61 -1.76
N PHE A 118 -31.98 -2.07 -1.47
CA PHE A 118 -31.23 -2.89 -2.42
C PHE A 118 -31.83 -4.28 -2.48
N ARG A 119 -32.13 -4.72 -3.70
CA ARG A 119 -32.67 -6.06 -3.98
C ARG A 119 -31.65 -6.93 -4.65
N SER A 120 -30.82 -6.43 -5.56
CA SER A 120 -29.66 -7.18 -6.03
C SER A 120 -28.37 -6.39 -5.92
N MET A 121 -27.27 -7.12 -5.82
CA MET A 121 -25.92 -6.56 -5.78
C MET A 121 -24.97 -7.37 -6.63
N LEU A 122 -24.04 -6.67 -7.26
CA LEU A 122 -22.90 -7.24 -7.94
C LEU A 122 -21.68 -6.44 -7.53
N GLY A 123 -20.55 -7.10 -7.29
CA GLY A 123 -19.34 -6.33 -7.12
C GLY A 123 -18.08 -7.10 -7.33
N PHE A 124 -17.01 -6.32 -7.39
CA PHE A 124 -15.75 -6.71 -7.98
C PHE A 124 -14.63 -6.29 -7.06
N LYS A 125 -13.74 -7.22 -6.81
CA LYS A 125 -12.48 -6.92 -6.16
C LYS A 125 -11.65 -6.01 -7.05
N LEU A 126 -11.09 -4.97 -6.47
CA LEU A 126 -10.09 -4.12 -7.12
C LEU A 126 -8.74 -4.64 -6.67
N PHE A 127 -7.95 -5.19 -7.59
CA PHE A 127 -6.67 -5.79 -7.26
C PHE A 127 -5.66 -5.59 -8.39
N THR A 128 -4.39 -5.69 -8.02
CA THR A 128 -3.27 -5.88 -8.94
C THR A 128 -2.68 -7.27 -8.71
N HIS A 129 -1.65 -7.64 -9.47
CA HIS A 129 -0.90 -8.87 -9.18
C HIS A 129 -0.30 -8.91 -7.76
N GLU A 130 -0.06 -7.76 -7.15
CA GLU A 130 0.67 -7.65 -5.88
C GLU A 130 -0.26 -7.56 -4.67
N GLU A 131 -1.45 -6.95 -4.83
CA GLU A 131 -2.33 -6.66 -3.69
C GLU A 131 -3.80 -6.41 -4.04
N THR A 132 -4.64 -6.46 -3.00
CA THR A 132 -6.03 -6.01 -3.06
C THR A 132 -6.11 -4.54 -2.67
N LEU A 133 -6.69 -3.74 -3.55
CA LEU A 133 -6.84 -2.29 -3.39
C LEU A 133 -8.20 -1.91 -2.80
N GLY A 134 -9.27 -2.65 -3.10
CA GLY A 134 -10.63 -2.31 -2.67
C GLY A 134 -11.71 -3.13 -3.36
N ALA A 135 -12.90 -2.54 -3.47
CA ALA A 135 -14.04 -3.11 -4.17
C ALA A 135 -14.83 -2.05 -4.94
N LEU A 136 -15.36 -2.42 -6.12
CA LEU A 136 -16.42 -1.72 -6.84
C LEU A 136 -17.73 -2.46 -6.60
N ASN A 137 -18.74 -1.76 -6.08
CA ASN A 137 -20.02 -2.32 -5.71
C ASN A 137 -21.12 -1.68 -6.56
N LEU A 138 -21.97 -2.50 -7.16
CA LEU A 138 -23.12 -2.12 -7.99
C LEU A 138 -24.41 -2.61 -7.33
N TYR A 139 -25.43 -1.77 -7.35
CA TYR A 139 -26.68 -1.99 -6.64
C TYR A 139 -27.89 -1.76 -7.54
N SER A 140 -28.94 -2.53 -7.30
CA SER A 140 -30.25 -2.37 -7.95
C SER A 140 -31.38 -2.53 -6.94
N THR A 141 -32.47 -1.81 -7.14
CA THR A 141 -33.74 -2.02 -6.43
C THR A 141 -34.57 -3.17 -7.01
N GLN A 142 -34.14 -3.77 -8.13
CA GLN A 142 -34.76 -4.98 -8.70
C GLN A 142 -33.99 -6.25 -8.30
N PRO A 143 -34.68 -7.37 -8.01
CA PRO A 143 -34.01 -8.66 -7.86
C PRO A 143 -33.49 -9.16 -9.21
N GLY A 144 -32.34 -9.82 -9.22
CA GLY A 144 -31.77 -10.46 -10.40
C GLY A 144 -31.38 -9.47 -11.52
N ALA A 145 -31.10 -8.22 -11.19
CA ALA A 145 -30.89 -7.17 -12.19
C ALA A 145 -29.62 -7.32 -13.03
N PHE A 146 -28.64 -8.09 -12.55
CA PHE A 146 -27.32 -8.19 -13.18
C PHE A 146 -27.20 -9.48 -13.99
N SER A 147 -26.94 -9.33 -15.29
CA SER A 147 -26.67 -10.42 -16.22
C SER A 147 -25.17 -10.68 -16.36
N GLN A 148 -24.79 -11.74 -17.09
CA GLN A 148 -23.39 -11.98 -17.45
C GLN A 148 -22.76 -10.79 -18.19
N ARG A 149 -23.52 -10.08 -19.02
CA ARG A 149 -23.03 -8.88 -19.72
C ARG A 149 -22.79 -7.72 -18.75
N SER A 150 -23.63 -7.60 -17.73
CA SER A 150 -23.44 -6.64 -16.63
C SER A 150 -22.10 -6.92 -15.92
N GLU A 151 -21.76 -8.20 -15.74
CA GLU A 151 -20.50 -8.62 -15.13
C GLU A 151 -19.28 -8.30 -15.98
N GLU A 152 -19.33 -8.60 -17.28
CA GLU A 152 -18.25 -8.26 -18.21
C GLU A 152 -17.95 -6.76 -18.22
N THR A 153 -18.99 -5.93 -18.22
CA THR A 153 -18.86 -4.47 -18.17
C THR A 153 -18.33 -4.00 -16.82
N GLY A 154 -18.84 -4.56 -15.72
CA GLY A 154 -18.38 -4.24 -14.38
C GLY A 154 -16.92 -4.63 -14.13
N TRP A 155 -16.44 -5.72 -14.73
CA TRP A 155 -15.04 -6.12 -14.71
C TRP A 155 -14.13 -5.07 -15.33
N LEU A 156 -14.51 -4.52 -16.48
CA LEU A 156 -13.75 -3.47 -17.16
C LEU A 156 -13.64 -2.22 -16.27
N LEU A 157 -14.75 -1.80 -15.65
CA LEU A 157 -14.79 -0.67 -14.72
C LEU A 157 -13.94 -0.93 -13.46
N ALA A 158 -13.99 -2.15 -12.93
CA ALA A 158 -13.17 -2.57 -11.80
C ALA A 158 -11.67 -2.54 -12.15
N SER A 159 -11.26 -3.03 -13.31
CA SER A 159 -9.87 -2.97 -13.76
C SER A 159 -9.35 -1.53 -13.84
N HIS A 160 -10.15 -0.60 -14.40
CA HIS A 160 -9.76 0.81 -14.46
C HIS A 160 -9.68 1.45 -13.07
N SER A 161 -10.60 1.08 -12.17
CA SER A 161 -10.55 1.52 -10.76
C SER A 161 -9.27 1.06 -10.07
N ALA A 162 -8.90 -0.21 -10.27
CA ALA A 162 -7.69 -0.78 -9.72
C ALA A 162 -6.43 -0.08 -10.25
N VAL A 163 -6.34 0.18 -11.56
CA VAL A 163 -5.21 0.92 -12.15
C VAL A 163 -5.11 2.34 -11.59
N ALA A 164 -6.23 3.07 -11.49
CA ALA A 164 -6.24 4.42 -10.94
C ALA A 164 -5.78 4.44 -9.47
N LEU A 165 -6.28 3.51 -8.65
CA LEU A 165 -5.89 3.39 -7.24
C LEU A 165 -4.42 2.99 -7.07
N ALA A 166 -3.93 2.05 -7.88
CA ALA A 166 -2.52 1.66 -7.87
C ALA A 166 -1.60 2.83 -8.24
N GLY A 167 -1.96 3.58 -9.29
CA GLY A 167 -1.22 4.75 -9.75
C GLY A 167 -1.10 5.81 -8.66
N ALA A 168 -2.22 6.18 -8.03
CA ALA A 168 -2.22 7.17 -6.96
C ALA A 168 -1.45 6.72 -5.72
N ARG A 169 -1.47 5.43 -5.40
CA ARG A 169 -0.67 4.89 -4.29
C ARG A 169 0.82 4.96 -4.58
N ASN A 170 1.25 4.61 -5.79
CA ASN A 170 2.64 4.72 -6.21
C ASN A 170 3.13 6.18 -6.17
N GLU A 171 2.32 7.11 -6.66
CA GLU A 171 2.60 8.54 -6.57
C GLU A 171 2.78 9.01 -5.12
N ALA A 172 1.88 8.59 -4.21
CA ALA A 172 1.98 8.91 -2.79
C ALA A 172 3.26 8.36 -2.13
N LEU A 173 3.69 7.14 -2.51
CA LEU A 173 4.94 6.54 -2.01
C LEU A 173 6.17 7.32 -2.48
N LEU A 174 6.22 7.70 -3.76
CA LEU A 174 7.32 8.50 -4.31
C LEU A 174 7.40 9.89 -3.65
N HIS A 175 6.26 10.52 -3.40
CA HIS A 175 6.21 11.79 -2.64
C HIS A 175 6.67 11.63 -1.20
N ALA A 176 6.32 10.53 -0.53
CA ALA A 176 6.79 10.27 0.83
C ALA A 176 8.32 10.06 0.88
N GLU A 177 8.87 9.32 -0.08
CA GLU A 177 10.31 9.08 -0.18
C GLU A 177 11.09 10.38 -0.40
N THR A 178 10.66 11.19 -1.36
CA THR A 178 11.29 12.49 -1.66
C THR A 178 11.23 13.44 -0.46
N ALA A 179 10.11 13.49 0.26
CA ALA A 179 9.97 14.29 1.48
C ALA A 179 10.94 13.83 2.59
N ILE A 180 11.17 12.52 2.74
CA ILE A 180 12.14 11.97 3.70
C ILE A 180 13.57 12.37 3.28
N GLN A 181 13.92 12.18 2.00
CA GLN A 181 15.23 12.54 1.48
C GLN A 181 15.53 14.04 1.66
N GLN A 182 14.54 14.91 1.43
CA GLN A 182 14.67 16.35 1.66
C GLN A 182 14.95 16.66 3.15
N ARG A 183 14.22 16.06 4.08
CA ARG A 183 14.42 16.26 5.52
C ARG A 183 15.80 15.78 6.00
N ILE A 184 16.30 14.67 5.44
CA ILE A 184 17.66 14.19 5.72
C ILE A 184 18.70 15.20 5.19
N GLY A 185 18.51 15.69 3.96
CA GLY A 185 19.37 16.72 3.36
C GLY A 185 19.42 18.00 4.20
N GLU A 186 18.26 18.49 4.66
CA GLU A 186 18.15 19.65 5.54
C GLU A 186 18.89 19.45 6.87
N ALA A 187 18.71 18.28 7.51
CA ALA A 187 19.40 17.95 8.76
C ALA A 187 20.92 17.88 8.57
N ILE A 188 21.40 17.26 7.48
CA ILE A 188 22.83 17.23 7.14
C ILE A 188 23.34 18.65 6.88
N GLY A 189 22.59 19.49 6.15
CA GLY A 189 22.93 20.89 5.91
C GLY A 189 23.09 21.70 7.20
N ILE A 190 22.16 21.53 8.15
CA ILE A 190 22.24 22.17 9.47
C ILE A 190 23.48 21.68 10.24
N LEU A 191 23.79 20.38 10.22
CA LEU A 191 24.99 19.83 10.86
C LEU A 191 26.29 20.32 10.22
N MET A 192 26.32 20.48 8.90
CA MET A 192 27.47 21.04 8.18
C MET A 192 27.66 22.52 8.50
N ALA A 193 26.57 23.30 8.54
CA ALA A 193 26.58 24.73 8.88
C ALA A 193 26.93 24.99 10.35
N ALA A 194 26.52 24.11 11.27
CA ALA A 194 26.85 24.18 12.69
C ALA A 194 28.34 23.84 12.98
N GLY A 195 29.10 23.40 11.98
CA GLY A 195 30.50 23.03 12.10
C GLY A 195 30.66 21.65 12.74
N SER A 196 31.05 20.66 11.94
CA SER A 196 31.45 19.35 12.44
C SER A 196 32.56 19.53 13.49
N PRO A 197 32.49 18.90 14.69
CA PRO A 197 33.51 19.08 15.71
C PRO A 197 34.85 18.60 15.16
N ARG A 198 35.72 19.56 14.86
CA ARG A 198 37.10 19.32 14.42
C ARG A 198 37.74 18.44 15.49
N LYS A 199 37.95 17.14 15.22
CA LYS A 199 38.71 16.26 16.10
C LYS A 199 40.08 16.92 16.30
N LYS A 200 40.30 17.55 17.47
CA LYS A 200 41.62 18.03 17.85
C LYS A 200 42.54 16.80 17.88
N PRO A 201 43.73 16.83 17.24
CA PRO A 201 44.66 15.73 17.35
C PRO A 201 45.03 15.54 18.82
N SER A 202 44.81 14.31 19.33
CA SER A 202 45.12 13.92 20.70
C SER A 202 46.62 14.12 20.98
N PRO A 203 47.03 14.60 22.17
CA PRO A 203 48.45 14.72 22.49
C PRO A 203 49.11 13.35 22.64
N LEU A 204 50.36 13.29 22.18
CA LEU A 204 51.29 12.16 22.25
C LEU A 204 51.30 11.45 23.62
N TRP A 205 51.14 10.13 23.61
CA TRP A 205 51.47 9.25 24.74
C TRP A 205 52.99 9.02 24.80
N PRO A 206 53.62 8.91 25.99
CA PRO A 206 55.05 8.64 26.07
C PRO A 206 55.36 7.16 25.87
N ARG A 207 56.20 6.88 24.86
CA ARG A 207 56.85 5.59 24.58
C ARG A 207 57.50 5.00 25.83
N ARG A 208 57.08 3.81 26.26
CA ARG A 208 57.87 2.95 27.16
C ARG A 208 58.75 2.00 26.34
N HIS A 209 60.05 2.03 26.64
CA HIS A 209 61.10 1.17 26.07
C HIS A 209 60.99 -0.29 26.54
N LYS A 210 61.51 -1.17 25.68
CA LYS A 210 61.54 -2.64 25.71
C LYS A 210 62.43 -3.26 26.81
N SER A 211 62.11 -4.50 27.19
CA SER A 211 63.08 -5.61 27.42
C SER A 211 62.34 -6.96 27.48
N ARG A 212 62.28 -7.71 26.37
CA ARG A 212 62.97 -9.01 26.10
C ARG A 212 62.99 -10.02 27.24
N THR A 213 62.40 -11.20 27.02
CA THR A 213 63.15 -12.47 26.88
C THR A 213 62.30 -13.58 26.26
N SER A 214 62.97 -14.50 25.58
CA SER A 214 62.46 -15.42 24.55
C SER A 214 62.67 -16.89 24.96
N ARG A 215 61.76 -17.81 24.53
CA ARG A 215 61.93 -19.24 24.11
C ARG A 215 60.72 -20.08 24.56
N SER A 216 59.87 -20.58 23.66
CA SER A 216 60.00 -21.77 22.76
C SER A 216 59.52 -23.07 23.42
N VAL A 217 58.51 -23.75 22.86
CA VAL A 217 58.54 -25.18 22.42
C VAL A 217 57.26 -25.56 21.63
N ARG A 218 57.49 -25.94 20.37
CA ARG A 218 56.92 -26.99 19.48
C ARG A 218 55.41 -27.22 19.25
N SER A 219 55.22 -27.63 18.00
CA SER A 219 54.05 -27.87 17.16
C SER A 219 53.76 -29.37 16.92
N HIS A 220 52.60 -29.61 16.27
CA HIS A 220 52.15 -30.67 15.33
C HIS A 220 50.79 -31.28 15.78
N SER A 221 49.79 -31.55 14.93
CA SER A 221 49.77 -31.89 13.49
C SER A 221 48.38 -31.74 12.82
N ALA A 222 48.40 -31.64 11.47
CA ALA A 222 47.48 -32.19 10.43
C ALA A 222 46.00 -31.72 10.34
N SER A 223 45.33 -31.53 9.18
CA SER A 223 45.61 -31.75 7.74
C SER A 223 44.50 -31.15 6.84
N SER A 224 44.90 -30.54 5.70
CA SER A 224 44.31 -30.43 4.32
C SER A 224 42.78 -30.63 4.05
N ARG A 225 41.99 -29.66 3.52
CA ARG A 225 41.80 -29.09 2.13
C ARG A 225 40.98 -29.99 1.14
N PRO A 226 40.40 -29.49 0.00
CA PRO A 226 39.78 -28.18 -0.39
C PRO A 226 38.56 -28.32 -1.39
N ALA A 227 37.99 -27.19 -1.90
CA ALA A 227 37.36 -26.94 -3.24
C ALA A 227 36.27 -25.84 -3.13
N ALA A 228 35.92 -24.93 -4.06
CA ALA A 228 36.32 -24.46 -5.41
C ALA A 228 35.58 -23.09 -5.59
N GLN A 229 36.22 -21.99 -6.02
CA GLN A 229 36.23 -21.40 -7.38
C GLN A 229 34.86 -21.16 -8.06
N ASP A 230 34.40 -19.90 -8.12
CA ASP A 230 34.37 -19.04 -9.34
C ASP A 230 33.50 -17.77 -9.12
N LEU A 231 34.12 -16.58 -9.13
CA LEU A 231 34.18 -15.60 -10.23
C LEU A 231 32.93 -14.71 -10.39
N ARG A 232 33.03 -13.44 -9.95
CA ARG A 232 32.47 -12.31 -10.69
C ARG A 232 33.24 -11.02 -10.41
N VAL A 233 33.44 -10.31 -11.51
CA VAL A 233 34.41 -9.25 -11.80
C VAL A 233 34.11 -7.95 -11.04
N ASP A 234 35.22 -7.28 -10.71
CA ASP A 234 35.41 -5.93 -10.19
C ASP A 234 34.52 -4.84 -10.79
N LEU A 235 34.13 -3.90 -9.92
CA LEU A 235 34.20 -2.46 -10.20
C LEU A 235 34.39 -1.70 -8.88
N ASP A 236 35.64 -1.28 -8.69
CA ASP A 236 36.17 -0.14 -7.94
C ASP A 236 35.88 0.03 -6.43
N GLU A 237 36.87 -0.49 -5.73
CA GLU A 237 37.37 -0.27 -4.39
C GLU A 237 37.81 1.18 -4.16
N HIS A 238 36.95 2.06 -3.63
CA HIS A 238 37.36 3.29 -2.92
C HIS A 238 36.22 3.84 -2.04
N HIS A 239 35.87 3.17 -0.93
CA HIS A 239 35.25 3.79 0.28
C HIS A 239 34.73 2.73 1.29
N ARG A 240 35.61 1.97 1.95
CA ARG A 240 35.22 1.23 3.16
C ARG A 240 36.30 1.26 4.23
N SER A 241 36.29 2.32 5.03
CA SER A 241 36.75 2.26 6.43
C SER A 241 36.20 3.42 7.25
N MET A 242 34.93 3.33 7.67
CA MET A 242 34.50 3.95 8.93
C MET A 242 33.17 3.36 9.43
N THR A 243 33.29 2.42 10.37
CA THR A 243 32.36 2.06 11.45
C THR A 243 30.86 2.30 11.21
N ALA A 244 30.16 1.24 10.80
CA ALA A 244 28.71 1.13 10.99
C ALA A 244 28.40 1.03 12.50
N ARG A 245 27.89 2.11 13.09
CA ARG A 245 27.12 2.03 14.34
C ARG A 245 25.64 2.07 14.00
N ARG A 246 24.88 1.17 14.60
CA ARG A 246 23.43 1.04 14.42
C ARG A 246 22.76 2.20 15.15
N TRP A 247 21.69 2.75 14.59
CA TRP A 247 20.97 3.91 15.14
C TRP A 247 20.40 3.69 16.57
N SER A 248 20.37 2.45 17.07
CA SER A 248 19.95 2.07 18.42
C SER A 248 20.95 2.41 19.54
N ASP A 249 22.19 2.80 19.22
CA ASP A 249 23.27 2.92 20.21
C ASP A 249 23.45 4.35 20.78
N TRP A 250 22.56 5.28 20.42
CA TRP A 250 22.61 6.66 20.93
C TRP A 250 21.77 6.79 22.21
N SER A 251 22.42 7.13 23.32
CA SER A 251 21.72 7.52 24.55
C SER A 251 21.56 9.04 24.62
N TRP A 252 20.51 9.54 25.28
CA TRP A 252 20.27 10.98 25.51
C TRP A 252 21.43 11.72 26.21
N ARG A 253 22.45 11.01 26.72
CA ARG A 253 23.63 11.60 27.37
C ARG A 253 24.79 11.90 26.39
N ASP A 254 24.74 11.40 25.16
CA ASP A 254 25.82 11.55 24.17
C ASP A 254 25.69 12.83 23.33
N LEU A 255 24.55 13.52 23.41
CA LEU A 255 24.35 14.85 22.84
C LEU A 255 24.71 15.89 23.91
N GLY A 256 25.93 16.43 23.79
CA GLY A 256 26.46 17.45 24.69
C GLY A 256 25.49 18.62 24.88
N SER A 257 25.24 18.94 26.15
CA SER A 257 24.48 20.08 26.65
C SER A 257 24.82 21.38 25.91
N THR A 258 24.04 21.72 24.89
CA THR A 258 23.96 23.08 24.35
C THR A 258 22.50 23.42 24.12
N GLU A 259 22.11 24.56 24.68
CA GLU A 259 20.75 25.06 24.94
C GLU A 259 19.94 25.45 23.68
N VAL A 260 20.27 24.88 22.51
CA VAL A 260 19.72 25.31 21.21
C VAL A 260 18.61 24.38 20.69
N LEU A 261 18.43 23.18 21.28
CA LEU A 261 17.43 22.20 20.84
C LEU A 261 16.10 22.24 21.62
N ARG A 262 15.86 23.26 22.46
CA ARG A 262 14.63 23.35 23.27
C ARG A 262 13.45 24.05 22.61
N VAL A 263 13.62 24.62 21.42
CA VAL A 263 12.53 25.32 20.71
C VAL A 263 12.01 24.43 19.59
N ARG A 264 10.78 23.95 19.77
CA ARG A 264 9.96 23.06 18.90
C ARG A 264 10.11 21.54 19.06
N PHE A 265 9.95 21.05 20.28
CA PHE A 265 9.34 19.73 20.51
C PHE A 265 8.33 19.84 21.66
N VAL A 266 7.25 20.59 21.44
CA VAL A 266 6.04 20.53 22.28
C VAL A 266 4.87 20.39 21.33
N GLY A 267 4.30 19.17 21.31
CA GLY A 267 3.09 18.85 20.58
C GLY A 267 3.32 17.95 19.36
N LEU A 268 3.43 16.64 19.59
CA LEU A 268 2.74 15.59 18.83
C LEU A 268 3.17 14.20 19.38
N ARG A 269 2.18 13.38 19.71
CA ARG A 269 2.32 11.99 20.19
C ARG A 269 3.17 11.17 19.21
N ALA A 270 4.11 10.40 19.75
CA ALA A 270 4.81 9.36 19.01
C ALA A 270 3.83 8.25 18.56
N PRO A 271 3.85 7.81 17.29
CA PRO A 271 3.24 6.54 16.92
C PRO A 271 4.15 5.40 17.39
N SER A 272 3.53 4.49 18.13
CA SER A 272 4.08 3.24 18.62
C SER A 272 4.56 2.36 17.48
N ALA A 273 5.88 2.24 17.34
CA ALA A 273 6.55 1.19 16.57
C ALA A 273 7.57 0.50 17.49
N ALA A 274 7.04 -0.15 18.51
CA ALA A 274 7.71 -1.20 19.25
C ALA A 274 6.62 -2.13 19.79
N ILE A 275 6.41 -3.26 19.13
CA ILE A 275 6.13 -4.58 19.72
C ILE A 275 5.95 -5.58 18.56
N GLY A 276 6.77 -6.62 18.61
CA GLY A 276 6.89 -7.74 17.66
C GLY A 276 8.38 -8.06 17.55
N TRP A 277 8.94 -9.14 18.08
CA TRP A 277 8.42 -10.49 18.33
C TRP A 277 9.30 -11.19 19.38
N ILE A 278 8.71 -12.14 20.13
CA ILE A 278 9.27 -13.41 20.69
C ILE A 278 8.58 -13.71 22.04
N THR A 279 7.83 -14.83 22.01
CA THR A 279 7.14 -15.61 23.08
C THR A 279 6.03 -14.94 23.87
#